data_AF-A0A6L2N6L7-F1
#
_entry.id   AF-A0A6L2N6L7-F1
#
_cell.length_a   1.000
_cell.length_b   1.000
_cell.length_c   1.000
_cell.angle_alpha   90.00
_cell.angle_beta   90.00
_cell.angle_gamma   90.00
#
_symmetry.space_group_name_H-M   'P 1'
#
loop_
_entity.id
_entity.type
_entity.pdbx_description
1 polymer ?
#
loop_
_entity_poly.entity_id
_entity_poly.type
_entity_poly.pdbx_seq_one_letter_code
_entity_poly.pdbx_strand_id
1 'polypeptide(L)'
;MANLSKDIQCAGSDTQPPMLDRTDFASWQQRIRLYCQGKENGVNILKSINEGPFQMGMFRETLAKGEEGTSHLGPERPRVYFDISPEEKDMYNVDIPATNILLQGLPKDIYTLINYYTDAKDIWDNVKMLLEGSELTKKDRESQLYDDFEHSRQHKGETIHNYYVRFAKLINDMRNIKMTMSRMQLNSKFINNMLPE
;
A
#
# COMPACT_ATOMS: atom_id res chain seq x y z
N MET A 1 13.41 17.74 -18.32
CA MET A 1 14.66 16.98 -18.11
C MET A 1 14.48 16.15 -16.86
N ALA A 2 14.59 14.83 -16.96
CA ALA A 2 14.52 13.93 -15.80
C ALA A 2 15.76 14.14 -14.92
N ASN A 3 15.57 14.16 -13.60
CA ASN A 3 16.66 14.35 -12.64
C ASN A 3 17.14 12.96 -12.20
N LEU A 4 18.22 12.48 -12.82
CA LEU A 4 18.79 11.15 -12.63
C LEU A 4 18.96 10.76 -11.15
N SER A 5 19.28 11.72 -10.27
CA SER A 5 19.41 11.47 -8.83
C SER A 5 18.10 11.14 -8.14
N LYS A 6 16.97 11.71 -8.59
CA LYS A 6 15.63 11.38 -8.07
C LYS A 6 15.19 10.02 -8.58
N ASP A 7 15.43 9.74 -9.84
CA ASP A 7 15.05 8.47 -10.48
C ASP A 7 15.77 7.27 -9.82
N ILE A 8 17.05 7.41 -9.45
CA ILE A 8 17.82 6.40 -8.71
C ILE A 8 17.24 6.17 -7.31
N GLN A 9 16.87 7.23 -6.59
CA GLN A 9 16.29 7.11 -5.25
C GLN A 9 14.93 6.41 -5.28
N CYS A 10 14.09 6.69 -6.28
CA CYS A 10 12.79 6.04 -6.45
C CYS A 10 12.91 4.55 -6.85
N ALA A 11 14.03 4.14 -7.44
CA ALA A 11 14.31 2.75 -7.79
C ALA A 11 14.69 1.91 -6.56
N GLY A 12 15.44 2.48 -5.61
CA GLY A 12 15.99 1.74 -4.47
C GLY A 12 17.19 0.86 -4.85
N SER A 13 17.64 0.05 -3.91
CA SER A 13 18.71 -0.94 -4.06
C SER A 13 18.51 -2.11 -3.09
N ASP A 14 19.40 -3.11 -3.09
CA ASP A 14 19.32 -4.22 -2.13
C ASP A 14 19.48 -3.78 -0.67
N THR A 15 20.20 -2.68 -0.44
CA THR A 15 20.49 -2.14 0.90
C THR A 15 19.62 -0.96 1.28
N GLN A 16 18.90 -0.36 0.33
CA GLN A 16 18.10 0.83 0.56
C GLN A 16 16.71 0.65 -0.06
N PRO A 17 15.62 0.80 0.72
CA PRO A 17 14.28 0.72 0.16
C PRO A 17 14.03 1.82 -0.89
N PRO A 18 13.13 1.59 -1.86
CA PRO A 18 12.74 2.61 -2.82
C PRO A 18 12.15 3.82 -2.08
N MET A 19 12.59 5.01 -2.47
CA MET A 19 12.02 6.26 -1.99
C MET A 19 10.64 6.48 -2.62
N LEU A 20 9.67 6.91 -1.83
CA LEU A 20 8.33 7.21 -2.29
C LEU A 20 8.30 8.42 -3.23
N ASP A 21 7.79 8.20 -4.44
CA ASP A 21 7.34 9.23 -5.35
C ASP A 21 5.83 9.43 -5.21
N ARG A 22 5.43 10.67 -4.88
CA ARG A 22 4.00 11.03 -4.75
C ARG A 22 3.23 10.90 -6.05
N THR A 23 3.90 11.02 -7.19
CA THR A 23 3.26 10.97 -8.51
C THR A 23 2.99 9.54 -8.96
N ASP A 24 3.66 8.55 -8.36
CA ASP A 24 3.54 7.13 -8.70
C ASP A 24 3.55 6.25 -7.44
N PHE A 25 2.55 6.48 -6.58
CA PHE A 25 2.39 5.70 -5.34
C PHE A 25 2.22 4.20 -5.61
N ALA A 26 1.53 3.83 -6.69
CA ALA A 26 1.29 2.43 -7.04
C ALA A 26 2.61 1.69 -7.34
N SER A 27 3.53 2.31 -8.08
CA SER A 27 4.86 1.75 -8.31
C SER A 27 5.66 1.62 -7.02
N TRP A 28 5.63 2.64 -6.15
CA TRP A 28 6.28 2.55 -4.85
C TRP A 28 5.73 1.41 -3.98
N GLN A 29 4.40 1.25 -3.90
CA GLN A 29 3.75 0.16 -3.17
C GLN A 29 4.23 -1.22 -3.65
N GLN A 30 4.38 -1.39 -4.96
CA GLN A 30 4.88 -2.65 -5.52
C GLN A 30 6.36 -2.87 -5.16
N ARG A 31 7.21 -1.86 -5.37
CA ARG A 31 8.65 -1.96 -5.13
C ARG A 31 8.99 -2.18 -3.66
N ILE A 32 8.33 -1.46 -2.74
CA ILE A 32 8.57 -1.60 -1.30
C ILE A 32 8.15 -2.99 -0.80
N ARG A 33 7.06 -3.56 -1.35
CA ARG A 33 6.65 -4.94 -1.05
C ARG A 33 7.66 -5.97 -1.55
N LEU A 34 8.15 -5.82 -2.77
CA LEU A 34 9.21 -6.68 -3.32
C LEU A 34 10.50 -6.57 -2.50
N TYR A 35 10.88 -5.36 -2.10
CA TYR A 35 12.03 -5.13 -1.23
C TYR A 35 11.88 -5.86 0.12
N CYS A 36 10.72 -5.78 0.77
CA CYS A 36 10.44 -6.53 2.00
C CYS A 36 10.52 -8.04 1.79
N GLN A 37 9.98 -8.56 0.69
CA GLN A 37 10.05 -10.01 0.37
C GLN A 37 11.49 -10.51 0.20
N GLY A 38 12.39 -9.65 -0.29
CA GLY A 38 13.81 -9.96 -0.44
C GLY A 38 14.61 -9.96 0.87
N LYS A 39 14.03 -9.56 2.01
CA LYS A 39 14.70 -9.57 3.32
C LYS A 39 14.56 -10.91 4.03
N GLU A 40 15.44 -11.13 4.99
CA GLU A 40 15.27 -12.20 5.98
C GLU A 40 13.92 -12.02 6.68
N ASN A 41 13.18 -13.13 6.86
CA ASN A 41 11.81 -13.11 7.37
C ASN A 41 10.84 -12.22 6.57
N GLY A 42 11.09 -12.00 5.27
CA GLY A 42 10.31 -11.10 4.42
C GLY A 42 8.80 -11.35 4.41
N VAL A 43 8.38 -12.62 4.56
CA VAL A 43 6.97 -13.00 4.70
C VAL A 43 6.37 -12.41 5.99
N ASN A 44 7.08 -12.52 7.11
CA ASN A 44 6.63 -11.99 8.40
C ASN A 44 6.71 -10.46 8.43
N ILE A 45 7.71 -9.86 7.77
CA ILE A 45 7.76 -8.39 7.59
C ILE A 45 6.51 -7.90 6.85
N LEU A 46 6.15 -8.53 5.73
CA LEU A 46 4.92 -8.19 5.03
C LEU A 46 3.68 -8.42 5.90
N LYS A 47 3.68 -9.49 6.70
CA LYS A 47 2.57 -9.76 7.61
C LYS A 47 2.41 -8.64 8.64
N SER A 48 3.48 -8.19 9.28
CA SER A 48 3.45 -7.04 10.21
C SER A 48 2.96 -5.76 9.53
N ILE A 49 3.35 -5.49 8.29
CA ILE A 49 2.84 -4.32 7.53
C ILE A 49 1.33 -4.39 7.28
N ASN A 50 0.79 -5.58 6.99
CA ASN A 50 -0.63 -5.72 6.65
C ASN A 50 -1.54 -5.92 7.87
N GLU A 51 -1.07 -6.67 8.87
CA GLU A 51 -1.86 -7.17 10.00
C GLU A 51 -1.48 -6.52 11.33
N GLY A 52 -0.30 -5.90 11.42
CA GLY A 52 0.20 -5.23 12.61
C GLY A 52 1.19 -6.06 13.42
N PRO A 53 1.74 -5.49 14.50
CA PRO A 53 2.70 -6.16 15.36
C PRO A 53 2.07 -7.37 16.05
N PHE A 54 2.90 -8.35 16.39
CA PHE A 54 2.48 -9.48 17.22
C PHE A 54 1.84 -9.01 18.53
N GLN A 55 0.65 -9.52 18.82
CA GLN A 55 -0.08 -9.18 20.04
C GLN A 55 0.21 -10.21 21.14
N MET A 56 0.78 -9.73 22.24
CA MET A 56 1.14 -10.58 23.37
C MET A 56 -0.11 -10.99 24.15
N GLY A 57 -0.40 -12.30 24.17
CA GLY A 57 -1.56 -12.86 24.86
C GLY A 57 -1.34 -13.16 26.35
N MET A 58 -2.30 -13.88 26.94
CA MET A 58 -2.20 -14.41 28.31
C MET A 58 -1.61 -15.82 28.33
N PHE A 59 -0.96 -16.16 29.45
CA PHE A 59 -0.36 -17.47 29.73
C PHE A 59 -1.03 -18.10 30.95
N ARG A 60 -1.25 -19.42 30.90
CA ARG A 60 -1.61 -20.25 32.06
C ARG A 60 -0.65 -21.41 32.14
N GLU A 61 0.06 -21.49 33.26
CA GLU A 61 0.97 -22.59 33.53
C GLU A 61 0.20 -23.86 33.92
N THR A 62 0.66 -25.03 33.48
CA THR A 62 0.05 -26.31 33.91
C THR A 62 0.81 -26.83 35.13
N LEU A 63 0.14 -26.83 36.28
CA LEU A 63 0.71 -27.25 37.56
C LEU A 63 0.38 -28.73 37.79
N ALA A 64 1.17 -29.62 37.17
CA ALA A 64 1.14 -31.09 37.26
C ALA A 64 -0.17 -31.81 36.82
N LYS A 65 0.00 -33.02 36.26
CA LYS A 65 -1.09 -33.98 36.07
C LYS A 65 -1.30 -34.72 37.39
N GLY A 66 -2.44 -34.54 38.05
CA GLY A 66 -2.84 -35.42 39.15
C GLY A 66 -3.04 -36.86 38.65
N GLU A 67 -2.90 -37.84 39.55
CA GLU A 67 -3.05 -39.27 39.27
C GLU A 67 -4.44 -39.65 38.70
N GLU A 68 -5.42 -38.74 38.74
CA GLU A 68 -6.79 -38.92 38.22
C GLU A 68 -7.08 -38.16 36.90
N GLY A 69 -6.06 -37.64 36.20
CA GLY A 69 -6.23 -37.03 34.88
C GLY A 69 -6.76 -35.58 34.87
N THR A 70 -7.04 -35.01 36.04
CA THR A 70 -7.33 -33.58 36.20
C THR A 70 -6.03 -32.77 36.17
N SER A 71 -5.90 -31.88 35.18
CA SER A 71 -4.78 -30.94 35.08
C SER A 71 -5.12 -29.68 35.90
N HIS A 72 -4.31 -29.37 36.91
CA HIS A 72 -4.47 -28.10 37.63
C HIS A 72 -3.83 -26.98 36.81
N LEU A 73 -4.60 -25.93 36.51
CA LEU A 73 -4.11 -24.72 35.84
C LEU A 73 -3.71 -23.67 36.87
N GLY A 74 -2.54 -23.09 36.69
CA GLY A 74 -2.05 -21.95 37.48
C GLY A 74 -2.79 -20.64 37.17
N PRO A 75 -2.45 -19.57 37.91
CA PRO A 75 -3.03 -18.25 37.68
C PRO A 75 -2.67 -17.71 36.30
N GLU A 76 -3.60 -16.94 35.72
CA GLU A 76 -3.45 -16.33 34.40
C GLU A 76 -2.61 -15.04 34.51
N ARG A 77 -1.54 -14.95 33.71
CA ARG A 77 -0.64 -13.78 33.66
C ARG A 77 -0.33 -13.36 32.22
N PRO A 78 0.05 -12.11 31.95
CA PRO A 78 0.55 -11.71 30.63
C PRO A 78 1.75 -12.59 30.22
N ARG A 79 1.78 -13.01 28.95
CA ARG A 79 2.94 -13.71 28.38
C ARG A 79 4.14 -12.77 28.36
N VAL A 80 5.32 -13.32 28.63
CA VAL A 80 6.61 -12.67 28.39
C VAL A 80 7.31 -13.32 27.20
N TYR A 81 8.34 -12.67 26.66
CA TYR A 81 9.07 -13.15 25.49
C TYR A 81 9.57 -14.61 25.62
N PHE A 82 9.86 -15.07 26.83
CA PHE A 82 10.29 -16.46 27.06
C PHE A 82 9.14 -17.47 26.98
N ASP A 83 7.89 -17.04 27.14
CA ASP A 83 6.69 -17.90 27.09
C ASP A 83 6.24 -18.19 25.65
N ILE A 84 6.73 -17.44 24.66
CA ILE A 84 6.31 -17.56 23.26
C ILE A 84 7.20 -18.50 22.45
N SER A 85 6.59 -19.19 21.48
CA SER A 85 7.27 -20.15 20.60
C SER A 85 8.32 -19.48 19.71
N PRO A 86 9.26 -20.23 19.13
CA PRO A 86 10.20 -19.69 18.15
C PRO A 86 9.49 -18.95 16.99
N GLU A 87 8.39 -19.49 16.48
CA GLU A 87 7.62 -18.89 15.38
C GLU A 87 6.93 -17.58 15.80
N GLU A 88 6.41 -17.52 17.03
CA GLU A 88 5.84 -16.30 17.61
C GLU A 88 6.92 -15.22 17.82
N LYS A 89 8.14 -15.62 18.22
CA LYS A 89 9.29 -14.71 18.33
C LYS A 89 9.66 -14.13 16.98
N ASP A 90 9.68 -14.94 15.93
CA ASP A 90 9.93 -14.47 14.57
C ASP A 90 8.92 -13.41 14.14
N MET A 91 7.65 -13.56 14.52
CA MET A 91 6.61 -12.57 14.23
C MET A 91 6.69 -11.33 15.13
N TYR A 92 7.10 -11.48 16.39
CA TYR A 92 7.31 -10.37 17.31
C TYR A 92 8.49 -9.48 16.89
N ASN A 93 9.59 -10.09 16.45
CA ASN A 93 10.85 -9.39 16.15
C ASN A 93 10.82 -8.62 14.81
N VAL A 94 9.84 -8.83 13.93
CA VAL A 94 9.81 -8.25 12.57
C VAL A 94 9.17 -6.86 12.47
N ASP A 95 8.42 -6.43 13.47
CA ASP A 95 7.72 -5.14 13.39
C ASP A 95 8.68 -3.96 13.36
N ILE A 96 9.74 -3.99 14.19
CA ILE A 96 10.78 -2.94 14.18
C ILE A 96 11.49 -2.86 12.80
N PRO A 97 11.98 -3.97 12.20
CA PRO A 97 12.46 -3.97 10.83
C PRO A 97 11.46 -3.43 9.81
N ALA A 98 10.19 -3.85 9.89
CA ALA A 98 9.14 -3.40 8.98
C ALA A 98 8.94 -1.88 9.07
N THR A 99 8.80 -1.35 10.29
CA THR A 99 8.72 0.09 10.58
C THR A 99 9.93 0.83 10.01
N ASN A 100 11.15 0.34 10.26
CA ASN A 100 12.37 0.98 9.75
C ASN A 100 12.43 1.01 8.22
N ILE A 101 12.02 -0.06 7.54
CA ILE A 101 11.97 -0.13 6.08
C ILE A 101 10.98 0.92 5.54
N LEU A 102 9.79 1.00 6.12
CA LEU A 102 8.78 1.97 5.71
C LEU A 102 9.30 3.40 5.89
N LEU A 103 9.81 3.76 7.08
CA LEU A 103 10.29 5.10 7.37
C LEU A 103 11.44 5.53 6.45
N GLN A 104 12.36 4.62 6.11
CA GLN A 104 13.45 4.89 5.16
C GLN A 104 12.98 5.08 3.72
N GLY A 105 11.85 4.48 3.36
CA GLY A 105 11.22 4.65 2.06
C GLY A 105 10.43 5.95 1.91
N LEU A 106 10.42 6.84 2.91
CA LEU A 106 9.61 8.06 2.90
C LEU A 106 10.43 9.34 2.72
N PRO A 107 9.96 10.26 1.85
CA PRO A 107 10.43 11.64 1.83
C PRO A 107 10.24 12.32 3.18
N LYS A 108 11.15 13.23 3.50
CA LYS A 108 11.19 13.94 4.79
C LYS A 108 9.86 14.58 5.19
N ASP A 109 9.16 15.17 4.24
CA ASP A 109 7.90 15.87 4.48
C ASP A 109 6.72 14.91 4.72
N ILE A 110 6.72 13.71 4.11
CA ILE A 110 5.78 12.65 4.48
C ILE A 110 6.11 12.09 5.86
N TYR A 111 7.40 11.80 6.11
CA TYR A 111 7.88 11.30 7.40
C TYR A 111 7.42 12.20 8.57
N THR A 112 7.58 13.52 8.45
CA THR A 112 7.17 14.46 9.51
C THR A 112 5.67 14.44 9.82
N LEU A 113 4.82 13.97 8.90
CA LEU A 113 3.38 13.89 9.10
C LEU A 113 2.94 12.61 9.82
N ILE A 114 3.80 11.59 9.88
CA ILE A 114 3.43 10.26 10.39
C ILE A 114 4.42 9.72 11.44
N ASN A 115 5.43 10.50 11.83
CA ASN A 115 6.50 10.07 12.74
C ASN A 115 6.04 9.77 14.18
N TYR A 116 4.78 10.03 14.52
CA TYR A 116 4.19 9.69 15.81
C TYR A 116 3.64 8.25 15.86
N TYR A 117 3.46 7.60 14.71
CA TYR A 117 3.08 6.19 14.64
C TYR A 117 4.28 5.30 14.89
N THR A 118 4.07 4.23 15.65
CA THR A 118 5.16 3.39 16.18
C THR A 118 5.25 2.02 15.54
N ASP A 119 4.17 1.50 14.97
CA ASP A 119 4.14 0.19 14.31
C ASP A 119 3.99 0.30 12.80
N ALA A 120 4.38 -0.77 12.11
CA ALA A 120 4.51 -0.78 10.66
C ALA A 120 3.16 -0.65 9.95
N LYS A 121 2.10 -1.21 10.53
CA LYS A 121 0.77 -1.20 9.93
C LYS A 121 0.17 0.20 9.98
N ASP A 122 0.23 0.87 11.13
CA ASP A 122 -0.30 2.22 11.26
C ASP A 122 0.44 3.20 10.34
N ILE A 123 1.76 3.08 10.23
CA ILE A 123 2.56 3.86 9.27
C ILE A 123 2.09 3.59 7.84
N TRP A 124 1.95 2.32 7.45
CA TRP A 124 1.53 1.94 6.10
C TRP A 124 0.15 2.47 5.73
N ASP A 125 -0.84 2.29 6.63
CA ASP A 125 -2.21 2.72 6.41
C ASP A 125 -2.32 4.24 6.31
N ASN A 126 -1.55 4.98 7.10
CA ASN A 126 -1.53 6.44 7.03
C ASN A 126 -0.85 6.98 5.77
N VAL A 127 0.26 6.36 5.33
CA VAL A 127 0.87 6.69 4.02
C VAL A 127 -0.13 6.44 2.90
N LYS A 128 -0.83 5.31 2.94
CA LYS A 128 -1.86 4.96 1.97
C LYS A 128 -3.01 5.96 1.99
N MET A 129 -3.54 6.29 3.16
CA MET A 129 -4.61 7.28 3.32
C MET A 129 -4.18 8.66 2.82
N LEU A 130 -2.93 9.07 3.06
CA LEU A 130 -2.41 10.37 2.65
C LEU A 130 -2.27 10.50 1.13
N LEU A 131 -1.96 9.41 0.42
CA LEU A 131 -1.64 9.43 -1.01
C LEU A 131 -2.76 8.92 -1.91
N GLU A 132 -3.52 7.92 -1.47
CA GLU A 132 -4.74 7.48 -2.17
C GLU A 132 -5.96 8.33 -1.79
N GLY A 133 -5.88 9.01 -0.64
CA GLY A 133 -7.02 9.68 -0.03
C GLY A 133 -7.94 8.71 0.73
N SER A 134 -8.97 9.25 1.37
CA SER A 134 -10.05 8.48 1.98
C SER A 134 -11.00 7.89 0.93
N GLU A 135 -11.85 6.94 1.33
CA GLU A 135 -12.92 6.41 0.46
C GLU A 135 -13.85 7.52 -0.06
N LEU A 136 -14.02 8.63 0.68
CA LEU A 136 -14.77 9.79 0.22
C LEU A 136 -14.06 10.47 -0.97
N THR A 137 -12.77 10.74 -0.84
CA THR A 137 -11.99 11.34 -1.93
C THR A 137 -11.83 10.41 -3.13
N LYS A 138 -11.89 9.09 -2.93
CA LYS A 138 -11.94 8.12 -4.04
C LYS A 138 -13.25 8.22 -4.81
N LYS A 139 -14.39 8.34 -4.12
CA LYS A 139 -15.69 8.56 -4.76
C LYS A 139 -15.76 9.91 -5.48
N ASP A 140 -15.20 10.96 -4.90
CA ASP A 140 -15.14 12.27 -5.56
C ASP A 140 -14.30 12.20 -6.84
N ARG A 141 -13.17 11.49 -6.80
CA ARG A 141 -12.31 11.25 -7.96
C ARG A 141 -12.99 10.37 -9.02
N GLU A 142 -13.72 9.34 -8.60
CA GLU A 142 -14.53 8.49 -9.49
C GLU A 142 -15.61 9.33 -10.19
N SER A 143 -16.33 10.18 -9.45
CA SER A 143 -17.32 11.10 -10.00
C SER A 143 -16.68 12.05 -11.01
N GLN A 144 -15.55 12.68 -10.65
CA GLN A 144 -14.85 13.61 -11.55
C GLN A 144 -14.39 12.92 -12.85
N LEU A 145 -13.84 11.71 -12.76
CA LEU A 145 -13.41 10.95 -13.94
C LEU A 145 -14.60 10.51 -14.80
N TYR A 146 -15.73 10.18 -14.18
CA TYR A 146 -16.96 9.90 -14.89
C TYR A 146 -17.50 11.14 -15.62
N ASP A 147 -17.48 12.30 -14.96
CA ASP A 147 -17.88 13.57 -15.57
C ASP A 147 -16.94 13.95 -16.72
N ASP A 148 -15.62 13.83 -16.55
CA ASP A 148 -14.62 14.08 -17.59
C ASP A 148 -14.81 13.14 -18.78
N PHE A 149 -15.12 11.87 -18.51
CA PHE A 149 -15.46 10.89 -19.55
C PHE A 149 -16.73 11.30 -20.28
N GLU A 150 -17.78 11.69 -19.54
CA GLU A 150 -19.05 12.07 -20.13
C GLU A 150 -18.93 13.28 -21.04
N HIS A 151 -18.10 14.24 -20.68
CA HIS A 151 -17.85 15.47 -21.43
C HIS A 151 -16.67 15.36 -22.41
N SER A 152 -16.04 14.18 -22.54
CA SER A 152 -14.94 13.97 -23.46
C SER A 152 -15.40 14.12 -24.91
N ARG A 153 -14.82 15.11 -25.60
CA ARG A 153 -15.07 15.38 -27.02
C ARG A 153 -13.87 16.04 -27.67
N GLN A 154 -13.75 15.84 -28.99
CA GLN A 154 -12.74 16.52 -29.78
C GLN A 154 -13.01 18.03 -29.79
N HIS A 155 -11.97 18.81 -29.49
CA HIS A 155 -12.08 20.27 -29.51
C HIS A 155 -11.97 20.81 -30.94
N LYS A 156 -12.56 22.00 -31.18
CA LYS A 156 -12.45 22.66 -32.49
C LYS A 156 -10.98 22.97 -32.80
N GLY A 157 -10.49 22.47 -33.93
CA GLY A 157 -9.09 22.62 -34.34
C GLY A 157 -8.11 21.63 -33.67
N GLU A 158 -8.58 20.71 -32.83
CA GLU A 158 -7.78 19.62 -32.29
C GLU A 158 -7.65 18.50 -33.32
N THR A 159 -6.44 17.99 -33.52
CA THR A 159 -6.20 16.83 -34.39
C THR A 159 -6.75 15.56 -33.75
N ILE A 160 -7.15 14.58 -34.57
CA ILE A 160 -7.61 13.27 -34.09
C ILE A 160 -6.56 12.62 -33.18
N HIS A 161 -5.27 12.76 -33.52
CA HIS A 161 -4.18 12.22 -32.71
C HIS A 161 -4.13 12.86 -31.30
N ASN A 162 -4.25 14.19 -31.21
CA ASN A 162 -4.24 14.87 -29.91
C ASN A 162 -5.45 14.47 -29.06
N TYR A 163 -6.63 14.37 -29.67
CA TYR A 163 -7.82 13.87 -28.99
C TYR A 163 -7.63 12.42 -28.50
N TYR A 164 -7.07 11.54 -29.33
CA TYR A 164 -6.74 10.16 -28.94
C TYR A 164 -5.80 10.10 -27.74
N VAL A 165 -4.71 10.88 -27.73
CA VAL A 165 -3.76 10.89 -26.61
C VAL A 165 -4.45 11.33 -25.31
N ARG A 166 -5.30 12.37 -25.38
CA ARG A 166 -6.05 12.89 -24.23
C ARG A 166 -7.06 11.88 -23.72
N PHE A 167 -7.79 11.22 -24.63
CA PHE A 167 -8.74 10.17 -24.31
C PHE A 167 -8.05 8.94 -23.71
N ALA A 168 -6.93 8.50 -24.27
CA ALA A 168 -6.15 7.38 -23.75
C ALA A 168 -5.63 7.63 -22.33
N LYS A 169 -5.19 8.86 -22.05
CA LYS A 169 -4.80 9.28 -20.70
C LYS A 169 -5.98 9.16 -19.73
N LEU A 170 -7.15 9.67 -20.10
CA LEU A 170 -8.36 9.56 -19.28
C LEU A 170 -8.72 8.10 -18.98
N ILE A 171 -8.66 7.21 -19.98
CA ILE A 171 -8.91 5.77 -19.77
C ILE A 171 -7.87 5.14 -18.84
N ASN A 172 -6.61 5.56 -18.93
CA ASN A 172 -5.57 5.10 -18.02
C ASN A 172 -5.84 5.54 -16.58
N ASP A 173 -6.24 6.80 -16.39
CA ASP A 173 -6.57 7.35 -15.07
C ASP A 173 -7.78 6.63 -14.44
N MET A 174 -8.80 6.30 -15.24
CA MET A 174 -9.93 5.46 -14.79
C MET A 174 -9.48 4.05 -14.38
N ARG A 175 -8.61 3.40 -15.16
CA ARG A 175 -8.09 2.07 -14.85
C ARG A 175 -7.25 2.05 -13.58
N ASN A 176 -6.50 3.11 -13.30
CA ASN A 176 -5.68 3.23 -12.10
C ASN A 176 -6.51 3.16 -10.81
N ILE A 177 -7.76 3.62 -10.85
CA ILE A 177 -8.71 3.51 -9.73
C ILE A 177 -9.69 2.34 -9.87
N LYS A 178 -9.39 1.37 -10.75
CA LYS A 178 -10.18 0.17 -11.01
C LYS A 178 -11.59 0.42 -11.55
N MET A 179 -11.84 1.59 -12.14
CA MET A 179 -13.06 1.78 -12.96
C MET A 179 -12.90 1.01 -14.27
N THR A 180 -13.89 0.16 -14.57
CA THR A 180 -13.89 -0.65 -15.79
C THR A 180 -15.00 -0.24 -16.73
N MET A 181 -14.68 -0.07 -18.00
CA MET A 181 -15.64 0.08 -19.09
C MET A 181 -15.37 -0.96 -20.16
N SER A 182 -16.43 -1.41 -20.83
CA SER A 182 -16.28 -2.33 -21.96
C SER A 182 -15.59 -1.63 -23.14
N ARG A 183 -14.84 -2.41 -23.93
CA ARG A 183 -14.21 -1.91 -25.17
C ARG A 183 -15.25 -1.26 -26.10
N MET A 184 -16.47 -1.79 -26.14
CA MET A 184 -17.56 -1.23 -26.93
C MET A 184 -17.96 0.17 -26.44
N GLN A 185 -18.14 0.39 -25.14
CA GLN A 185 -18.45 1.71 -24.57
C GLN A 185 -17.35 2.73 -24.88
N LEU A 186 -16.09 2.34 -24.71
CA LEU A 186 -14.94 3.21 -24.99
C LEU A 186 -14.89 3.60 -26.47
N ASN A 187 -15.02 2.62 -27.37
CA ASN A 187 -14.98 2.86 -28.81
C ASN A 187 -16.16 3.74 -29.26
N SER A 188 -17.37 3.42 -28.83
CA SER A 188 -18.56 4.22 -29.17
C SER A 188 -18.44 5.65 -28.66
N LYS A 189 -17.95 5.87 -27.43
CA LYS A 189 -17.73 7.21 -26.88
C LYS A 189 -16.70 7.98 -27.71
N PHE A 190 -15.58 7.34 -28.05
CA PHE A 190 -14.53 7.98 -28.84
C PHE A 190 -15.03 8.42 -30.22
N ILE A 191 -15.67 7.51 -30.97
CA ILE A 191 -16.17 7.77 -32.33
C ILE A 191 -17.28 8.82 -32.33
N ASN A 192 -18.27 8.71 -31.44
CA ASN A 192 -19.44 9.60 -31.45
C ASN A 192 -19.13 11.05 -31.06
N ASN A 193 -17.96 11.31 -30.45
CA ASN A 193 -17.56 12.64 -30.00
C ASN A 193 -16.37 13.21 -30.80
N MET A 194 -16.06 12.62 -31.97
CA MET A 194 -15.18 13.23 -32.96
C MET A 194 -15.92 14.29 -33.78
N LEU A 195 -15.20 15.33 -34.20
CA LEU A 195 -15.74 16.34 -35.12
C LEU A 195 -15.69 15.79 -36.56
N PRO A 196 -16.68 16.11 -37.41
CA PRO A 196 -16.59 15.81 -38.82
C PRO A 196 -15.41 16.56 -39.45
N GLU A 197 -14.68 15.89 -40.34
CA GLU A 197 -13.60 16.48 -41.16
C GLU A 197 -14.13 17.50 -42.18
#